data_AF-A0A417XSG1-F1
#
_entry.id   AF-A0A417XSG1-F1
#
_cell.length_a   1.000
_cell.length_b   1.000
_cell.length_c   1.000
_cell.angle_alpha   90.00
_cell.angle_beta   90.00
_cell.angle_gamma   90.00
#
_symmetry.space_group_name_H-M   'P 1'
#
loop_
_entity.id
_entity.type
_entity.pdbx_description
1 polymer ?
#
loop_
_entity_poly.entity_id
_entity_poly.type
_entity_poly.pdbx_seq_one_letter_code
_entity_poly.pdbx_strand_id
1 'polypeptide(L)' 'MDGPRPREVKARTESVRFFEVTISDTWVWEMYRPARFAKNVNALTFKVVNDEELKLANSDIEPPNN' A
#
# COMPACT_ATOMS: atom_id res chain seq x y z
N MET A 1 11.56 -9.44 11.54
CA MET A 1 12.09 -8.70 10.38
C MET A 1 11.32 -7.40 10.31
N ASP A 2 11.99 -6.27 10.49
CA ASP A 2 11.36 -4.94 10.45
C ASP A 2 11.17 -4.54 8.98
N GLY A 3 9.93 -4.26 8.58
CA GLY A 3 9.58 -3.93 7.20
C GLY A 3 9.98 -2.49 6.81
N PRO A 4 9.84 -2.11 5.54
CA PRO A 4 10.16 -0.76 5.08
C PRO A 4 9.29 0.27 5.81
N ARG A 5 9.92 1.22 6.50
CA ARG A 5 9.23 2.31 7.22
C ARG A 5 9.12 3.55 6.33
N PRO A 6 7.90 4.05 6.05
CA PRO A 6 7.72 5.30 5.32
C PRO A 6 8.36 6.45 6.09
N ARG A 7 9.10 7.32 5.39
CA ARG A 7 9.69 8.51 6.03
C ARG A 7 8.75 9.71 6.03
N GLU A 8 7.93 9.84 4.99
CA GLU A 8 7.01 10.96 4.83
C GLU A 8 5.89 10.58 3.85
N VAL A 9 4.67 11.00 4.16
CA VAL A 9 3.49 10.87 3.28
C VAL A 9 2.91 12.26 3.08
N LYS A 10 2.82 12.70 1.82
CA LYS A 10 2.21 13.99 1.46
C LYS A 10 0.97 13.76 0.62
N ALA A 11 -0.16 14.32 1.07
CA ALA A 11 -1.39 14.37 0.29
C ALA A 11 -1.43 15.66 -0.54
N ARG A 12 -1.77 15.55 -1.83
CA ARG A 12 -2.00 16.70 -2.71
C ARG A 12 -3.44 16.66 -3.21
N THR A 13 -4.04 17.84 -3.36
CA THR A 13 -5.41 18.02 -3.85
C THR A 13 -5.41 18.96 -5.05
N GLU A 14 -5.24 18.41 -6.24
CA GLU A 14 -5.50 19.07 -7.52
C GLU A 14 -6.41 18.16 -8.35
N SER A 15 -7.73 18.34 -8.26
CA SER A 15 -8.81 17.56 -8.94
C SER A 15 -8.86 16.04 -8.73
N VAL A 16 -7.74 15.38 -8.44
CA VAL A 16 -7.58 13.96 -8.17
C VAL A 16 -6.78 13.81 -6.87
N ARG A 17 -7.29 13.02 -5.93
CA ARG A 17 -6.59 12.71 -4.68
C ARG A 17 -5.60 11.58 -4.92
N PHE A 18 -4.34 11.82 -4.61
CA PHE A 18 -3.27 10.83 -4.62
C PHE A 18 -2.35 11.01 -3.41
N PHE A 19 -1.61 9.96 -3.10
CA PHE A 19 -0.59 9.93 -2.09
C PHE A 19 0.77 9.76 -2.73
N GLU A 20 1.69 10.63 -2.37
CA GLU A 20 3.12 10.48 -2.67
C GLU A 20 3.81 9.97 -1.40
N VAL A 21 4.56 8.87 -1.54
CA VAL A 21 5.28 8.23 -0.44
C VAL A 21 6.74 8.02 -0.82
N THR A 22 7.64 8.54 0.02
CA THR A 22 9.07 8.25 -0.09
C THR A 22 9.45 7.14 0.89
N ILE A 23 9.99 6.05 0.33
CA ILE A 23 10.38 4.84 1.06
C ILE A 23 11.89 4.64 0.91
N SER A 24 12.59 4.42 2.03
CA SER A 24 14.01 4.08 2.03
C SER A 24 14.22 2.60 2.35
N ASP A 25 15.30 2.03 1.81
CA ASP A 25 15.76 0.67 2.12
C ASP A 25 14.67 -0.40 1.92
N THR A 26 14.13 -0.48 0.70
CA THR A 26 13.01 -1.37 0.36
C THR A 26 13.32 -2.31 -0.79
N TRP A 27 12.65 -3.45 -0.82
CA TRP A 27 12.66 -4.34 -1.97
C TRP A 27 11.56 -3.94 -2.95
N VAL A 28 11.94 -3.78 -4.21
CA VAL A 28 11.01 -3.47 -5.30
C VAL A 28 10.98 -4.64 -6.26
N TRP A 29 9.79 -5.05 -6.65
CA TRP A 29 9.58 -6.02 -7.71
C TRP A 29 8.68 -5.40 -8.78
N GLU A 30 9.00 -5.66 -10.05
CA GLU A 30 8.17 -5.33 -11.20
C GLU A 30 7.77 -6.67 -11.86
N MET A 31 6.62 -6.76 -12.53
CA MET A 31 6.15 -8.04 -13.12
C MET A 31 7.17 -8.67 -14.09
N TYR A 32 8.04 -7.86 -14.70
CA TYR A 32 8.98 -8.28 -15.72
C TYR A 32 10.44 -8.25 -15.27
N ARG A 33 10.73 -7.95 -14.00
CA ARG A 33 12.10 -7.91 -13.48
C ARG A 33 12.21 -8.59 -12.11
N PRO A 34 13.31 -9.31 -11.84
CA PRO A 34 13.59 -9.83 -10.51
C PRO A 34 13.56 -8.72 -9.45
N ALA A 35 13.18 -9.10 -8.24
CA ALA A 35 13.19 -8.19 -7.10
C ALA A 35 14.60 -7.61 -6.89
N ARG A 36 14.67 -6.31 -6.60
CA ARG A 36 15.91 -5.61 -6.30
C ARG A 36 15.78 -4.78 -5.04
N PHE A 37 16.87 -4.63 -4.32
CA PHE A 37 16.94 -3.71 -3.19
C PHE A 37 17.18 -2.28 -3.68
N ALA A 38 16.34 -1.34 -3.26
CA ALA A 38 16.41 0.06 -3.62
C ALA A 38 16.64 0.92 -2.38
N LYS A 39 17.58 1.85 -2.50
CA LYS A 39 17.93 2.76 -1.40
C LYS A 39 16.85 3.81 -1.14
N ASN A 40 16.28 4.39 -2.20
CA ASN A 40 15.17 5.34 -2.11
C ASN A 40 14.21 5.10 -3.26
N VAL A 41 12.90 5.10 -2.96
CA VAL A 41 11.80 4.90 -3.90
C VAL A 41 10.74 5.96 -3.63
N ASN A 42 10.25 6.60 -4.69
CA ASN A 42 9.04 7.44 -4.62
C ASN A 42 7.89 6.69 -5.28
N ALA A 43 6.82 6.48 -4.54
CA ALA A 43 5.62 5.81 -4.99
C ALA A 43 4.45 6.81 -5.07
N LEU A 44 3.68 6.72 -6.15
CA LEU A 44 2.45 7.49 -6.36
C LEU A 44 1.27 6.53 -6.41
N THR A 45 0.27 6.72 -5.56
CA THR A 45 -0.93 5.86 -5.54
C THR A 45 -2.23 6.66 -5.36
N PHE A 46 -3.30 6.17 -5.97
CA PHE A 46 -4.63 6.78 -5.97
C PHE A 46 -5.63 6.04 -5.07
N LYS A 47 -5.38 4.76 -4.78
CA LYS A 47 -6.25 3.92 -3.95
C LYS A 47 -5.38 2.99 -3.12
N VAL A 48 -5.50 3.09 -1.81
CA VAL A 48 -4.84 2.18 -0.86
C VAL A 48 -5.93 1.27 -0.34
N VAL A 49 -5.87 -0.02 -0.69
CA VAL A 49 -6.67 -1.06 -0.05
C VAL A 49 -5.79 -1.71 1.00
N ASN A 50 -6.21 -1.70 2.25
CA ASN A 50 -5.56 -2.45 3.31
C ASN A 50 -6.25 -3.82 3.44
N ASP A 51 -5.54 -4.89 3.10
CA ASP A 51 -6.09 -6.25 3.17
C ASP A 51 -6.39 -6.71 4.62
N GLU A 52 -5.79 -6.08 5.63
CA GLU A 52 -6.05 -6.36 7.04
C GLU A 52 -7.48 -5.94 7.45
N GLU A 53 -7.99 -4.85 6.87
CA GLU A 53 -9.31 -4.28 7.15
C GLU A 53 -10.44 -5.07 6.47
N LEU A 54 -10.15 -5.66 5.31
CA LEU A 54 -11.07 -6.55 4.59
C LEU A 54 -11.33 -7.86 5.34
N LYS A 55 -10.41 -8.33 6.18
CA LYS A 55 -10.62 -9.55 6.97
C LYS A 55 -11.61 -9.34 8.11
N LEU A 56 -11.69 -8.12 8.65
CA LEU A 56 -12.67 -7.76 9.68
C LEU A 56 -14.08 -7.57 9.10
N ALA A 57 -14.19 -7.05 7.88
CA ALA A 57 -15.49 -6.84 7.23
C ALA A 57 -16.17 -8.14 6.72
N ASN A 58 -15.43 -9.23 6.57
CA ASN A 58 -15.95 -10.51 6.06
C ASN A 58 -16.31 -11.52 7.17
N SER A 59 -16.08 -11.20 8.46
CA SER A 59 -16.42 -12.12 9.56
C SER A 59 -17.86 -12.01 10.07
N ASP A 60 -18.65 -11.04 9.61
CA ASP A 60 -20.03 -10.80 10.06
C ASP A 60 -21.10 -11.20 9.04
N ILE A 61 -20.74 -11.91 7.98
CA ILE A 61 -21.71 -12.41 6.99
C ILE A 61 -22.12 -13.83 7.40
N GLU A 62 -22.99 -13.93 8.41
CA GLU A 62 -23.78 -15.15 8.60
C GLU A 62 -24.81 -15.23 7.46
N PRO A 63 -24.84 -16.30 6.65
CA PRO A 63 -25.92 -16.47 5.69
C PRO A 63 -27.25 -16.59 6.45
N PRO A 64 -28.32 -15.93 5.97
CA PRO A 64 -29.60 -15.96 6.67
C PRO A 64 -30.09 -17.41 6.76
N ASN A 65 -30.28 -17.89 7.99
CA ASN A 65 -30.89 -19.19 8.25
C ASN A 65 -32.40 -19.08 7.97
N ASN A 66 -32.91 -20.01 7.17
CA ASN A 66 -34.29 -20.04 6.66
C ASN A 66 -35.32 -20.33 7.75
#